data_AF-A0A352A3D6-F1
#
_entry.id   AF-A0A352A3D6-F1
#
_cell.length_a   1.000
_cell.length_b   1.000
_cell.length_c   1.000
_cell.angle_alpha   90.00
_cell.angle_beta   90.00
_cell.angle_gamma   90.00
#
_symmetry.space_group_name_H-M   'P 1'
#
loop_
_entity.id
_entity.type
_entity.pdbx_description
1 polymer ?
#
loop_
_entity_poly.entity_id
_entity_poly.type
_entity_poly.pdbx_seq_one_letter_code
_entity_poly.pdbx_strand_id
1 'polypeptide(L)' 'MQLDFNIIRIILVSCLIVILLGPLVIPFLKRLKVGQSIREEGPKSHIVTKSGTPTMGGIIIMLGIIIST' A
#
# COMPACT_ATOMS: atom_id res chain seq x y z
N MET A 1 24.14 -7.13 19.34
CA MET A 1 23.17 -6.68 20.37
C MET A 1 22.58 -5.30 20.04
N GLN A 2 23.36 -4.21 19.94
CA GLN A 2 22.82 -2.88 19.60
C GLN A 2 22.16 -2.83 18.21
N LEU A 3 22.79 -3.48 17.22
CA LEU A 3 22.29 -3.54 15.84
C LEU A 3 20.94 -4.28 15.75
N ASP A 4 20.80 -5.38 16.50
CA ASP A 4 19.60 -6.22 16.53
C ASP A 4 18.38 -5.44 17.06
N PHE A 5 18.57 -4.66 18.14
CA PHE A 5 17.52 -3.79 18.67
C PHE A 5 17.10 -2.68 17.70
N ASN A 6 18.04 -2.11 16.94
CA ASN A 6 17.73 -1.09 15.94
C ASN A 6 16.91 -1.67 14.78
N ILE A 7 17.26 -2.86 14.29
CA ILE A 7 16.51 -3.54 13.21
C ILE A 7 15.07 -3.80 13.65
N ILE A 8 14.87 -4.33 14.87
CA ILE A 8 13.53 -4.59 15.41
C ILE A 8 12.71 -3.29 15.50
N ARG A 9 13.32 -2.19 15.95
CA ARG A 9 12.66 -0.88 16.02
C ARG A 9 12.25 -0.37 14.63
N ILE A 10 13.13 -0.46 13.64
CA ILE A 10 12.85 -0.02 12.25
C ILE A 10 11.69 -0.82 11.65
N ILE A 11 11.66 -2.14 11.84
CA ILE A 11 10.57 -3.00 11.34
C ILE A 11 9.24 -2.62 12.00
N LEU A 12 9.22 -2.42 13.32
CA LEU A 12 7.99 -2.03 14.03
C LEU A 12 7.49 -0.65 13.59
N VAL A 13 8.39 0.33 13.49
CA VAL A 13 8.03 1.71 13.11
C VAL A 13 7.55 1.78 11.66
N SER A 14 8.27 1.16 10.72
CA SER A 14 7.86 1.13 9.30
C SER A 14 6.50 0.46 9.09
N CYS A 15 6.25 -0.66 9.77
CA CYS A 15 4.96 -1.36 9.71
C CYS A 15 3.82 -0.48 10.24
N LEU A 16 4.04 0.17 11.39
CA LEU A 16 3.05 1.02 12.03
C LEU A 16 2.71 2.25 11.18
N ILE A 17 3.72 2.86 10.54
CA ILE A 17 3.55 3.97 9.60
C ILE A 17 2.69 3.57 8.40
N VAL A 18 2.97 2.41 7.77
CA VAL A 18 2.22 1.93 6.61
C VAL A 18 0.76 1.65 6.95
N ILE A 19 0.49 1.05 8.12
CA ILE A 19 -0.88 0.77 8.59
C ILE A 19 -1.66 2.05 8.83
N LEU A 20 -1.04 3.08 9.42
CA LEU A 20 -1.68 4.38 9.67
C LEU A 20 -1.93 5.18 8.39
N LEU A 21 -0.99 5.15 7.44
CA LEU A 21 -1.11 5.87 6.16
C LEU A 21 -2.09 5.20 5.18
N GLY A 22 -2.27 3.89 5.28
CA GLY A 22 -3.23 3.10 4.48
C GLY A 22 -4.61 3.76 4.31
N PRO A 23 -5.39 3.95 5.38
CA PRO A 23 -6.74 4.51 5.30
C PRO A 23 -6.78 5.96 4.80
N LEU A 24 -5.68 6.71 4.91
CA LEU A 24 -5.60 8.09 4.41
C LEU A 24 -5.30 8.13 2.91
N VAL A 25 -4.35 7.30 2.45
CA VAL A 25 -3.84 7.32 1.07
C VAL A 25 -4.72 6.52 0.12
N ILE A 26 -5.34 5.42 0.56
CA ILE A 26 -6.23 4.59 -0.28
C ILE A 26 -7.42 5.39 -0.86
N PRO A 27 -8.20 6.17 -0.10
CA PRO A 27 -9.30 6.96 -0.67
C PRO A 27 -8.78 8.10 -1.57
N PHE A 28 -7.60 8.65 -1.29
CA PHE A 28 -6.96 9.64 -2.13
C PHE A 28 -6.57 9.04 -3.50
N LEU A 29 -5.91 7.89 -3.51
CA LEU A 29 -5.55 7.17 -4.75
C LEU A 29 -6.80 6.73 -5.54
N LYS A 30 -7.88 6.34 -4.85
CA LYS A 30 -9.17 6.02 -5.48
C LYS A 30 -9.78 7.24 -6.18
N ARG A 31 -9.60 8.45 -5.64
CA ARG A 31 -10.08 9.71 -6.26
C ARG A 31 -9.28 10.10 -7.50
N LEU A 32 -8.01 9.72 -7.58
CA LEU A 32 -7.16 9.98 -8.75
C LEU A 32 -7.54 9.14 -9.98
N LYS A 33 -8.55 8.25 -9.87
CA LYS A 33 -9.05 7.38 -10.95
C LYS A 33 -7.96 6.56 -11.65
N VAL A 34 -6.84 6.31 -10.97
CA VAL A 34 -5.80 5.39 -11.44
C VAL A 34 -6.30 3.97 -11.16
N GLY A 35 -7.22 3.52 -12.01
CA GLY A 35 -7.76 2.16 -11.99
C GLY A 35 -6.83 1.18 -12.69
N GLN A 36 -6.88 -0.08 -12.29
CA GLN A 36 -6.19 -1.15 -12.99
C GLN A 36 -6.88 -1.42 -14.33
N SER A 37 -6.13 -1.57 -15.42
CA SER A 37 -6.69 -2.11 -16.67
C SER A 37 -7.09 -3.57 -16.43
N ILE A 38 -8.38 -3.85 -16.35
CA ILE A 38 -8.90 -5.19 -16.11
C ILE A 38 -8.91 -5.94 -17.44
N ARG A 39 -8.25 -7.09 -17.50
CA ARG A 39 -8.33 -7.98 -18.67
C ARG A 39 -9.72 -8.63 -18.72
N GLU A 40 -10.36 -8.58 -19.88
CA GLU A 40 -11.75 -9.05 -20.06
C GLU A 40 -11.90 -10.58 -20.10
N GLU A 41 -10.81 -11.34 -20.18
CA GLU A 41 -10.83 -12.80 -20.32
C GLU A 41 -11.07 -13.58 -19.00
N GLY A 42 -11.33 -12.87 -17.89
CA GLY A 42 -11.55 -13.47 -16.58
C GLY A 42 -13.02 -13.81 -16.28
N PRO A 43 -13.29 -14.69 -15.30
CA PRO A 43 -14.63 -14.88 -14.75
C PRO A 43 -15.23 -13.55 -14.28
N LYS A 44 -16.51 -13.32 -14.62
CA LYS A 44 -17.23 -12.04 -14.38
C LYS A 44 -17.15 -11.55 -12.93
N SER A 45 -17.08 -12.46 -11.96
CA SER A 45 -16.91 -12.14 -10.53
C SER A 45 -15.59 -11.41 -10.23
N HIS A 46 -14.50 -11.75 -10.91
CA HIS A 46 -13.19 -11.11 -10.72
C HIS A 46 -13.11 -9.74 -11.36
N ILE A 47 -13.84 -9.52 -12.46
CA ILE A 47 -13.92 -8.24 -13.15
C ILE A 47 -14.64 -7.21 -12.27
N VAL A 48 -15.77 -7.58 -11.66
CA VAL A 48 -16.53 -6.70 -10.76
C VAL A 48 -15.75 -6.40 -9.48
N THR A 49 -15.10 -7.39 -8.88
CA THR A 49 -14.39 -7.23 -7.59
C THR A 49 -13.09 -6.43 -7.72
N LYS A 50 -12.36 -6.55 -8.83
CA LYS A 50 -11.16 -5.76 -9.09
C LYS A 50 -11.45 -4.38 -9.67
N SER A 51 -12.71 -4.09 -10.01
CA SER A 51 -13.12 -2.77 -10.49
C SER A 51 -13.15 -1.77 -9.32
N GLY A 52 -12.21 -0.82 -9.36
CA GLY A 52 -12.13 0.26 -8.38
C GLY A 52 -11.10 0.08 -7.27
N THR A 53 -10.26 -0.98 -7.32
CA THR A 53 -9.04 -1.02 -6.50
C THR A 53 -8.01 -0.04 -7.08
N PRO A 54 -7.56 0.97 -6.32
CA PRO A 54 -6.59 1.94 -6.80
C PRO A 54 -5.25 1.26 -7.10
N THR A 55 -4.57 1.66 -8.17
CA THR A 55 -3.17 1.30 -8.39
C THR A 55 -2.25 2.24 -7.58
N MET A 56 -0.96 1.89 -7.45
CA MET A 56 0.06 2.67 -6.72
C MET A 56 0.07 2.58 -5.18
N GLY A 57 -0.37 1.47 -4.58
CA GLY A 57 -0.16 1.22 -3.13
C GLY A 57 1.33 1.24 -2.69
N GLY A 58 2.26 1.00 -3.62
CA GLY A 58 3.71 1.06 -3.36
C GLY A 58 4.22 2.43 -2.89
N ILE A 59 3.48 3.52 -3.14
CA ILE A 59 3.83 4.85 -2.62
C ILE A 59 3.84 4.85 -1.08
N ILE A 60 2.89 4.14 -0.45
CA ILE A 60 2.79 4.04 1.01
C ILE A 60 4.00 3.29 1.57
N ILE A 61 4.46 2.26 0.85
CA ILE A 61 5.64 1.47 1.22
C ILE A 61 6.91 2.32 1.12
N MET A 62 7.07 3.07 0.02
CA MET A 62 8.22 3.97 -0.15
C MET A 62 8.27 5.04 0.94
N LEU A 63 7.13 5.64 1.30
CA LEU A 63 7.05 6.58 2.43
C LEU A 63 7.44 5.91 3.75
N GLY A 64 6.98 4.69 4.01
CA GLY A 64 7.37 3.92 5.19
C GLY A 64 8.88 3.73 5.29
N ILE A 65 9.54 3.38 4.19
CA ILE A 65 11.00 3.15 4.13
C ILE A 65 11.78 4.44 4.40
N ILE A 66 11.40 5.55 3.73
CA ILE A 66 12.05 6.86 3.85
C ILE A 66 11.92 7.43 5.28
N ILE A 67 10.80 7.17 5.95
CA ILE A 67 10.56 7.70 7.30
C ILE A 67 11.19 6.80 8.37
N SER A 68 11.31 5.49 8.12
CA SER A 68 11.82 4.52 9.10
C SER A 68 13.34 4.37 9.15
N THR A 69 14.07 5.01 8.22
CA THR A 69 15.54 4.96 8.13
C THR A 69 16.20 5.69 9.29
#